data_AF-A0A3P8AGP5-F1
#
_entry.id   AF-A0A3P8AGP5-F1
#
_cell.length_a   1.000
_cell.length_b   1.000
_cell.length_c   1.000
_cell.angle_alpha   90.00
_cell.angle_beta   90.00
_cell.angle_gamma   90.00
#
_symmetry.space_group_name_H-M   'P 1'
#
loop_
_entity.id
_entity.type
_entity.pdbx_description
1 polymer ?
#
loop_
_entity_poly.entity_id
_entity_poly.type
_entity_poly.pdbx_seq_one_letter_code
_entity_poly.pdbx_strand_id
1 'polypeptide(L)'
;MNKVRFGDKIQCINDIEVTSYTQAKQLIEETHPTVNFSFIDCPYREVKTIYKIHGKCGLFINDGMILDRTKYFSAKSDKIPLNYYITEIDDHSTVRLLDEKIVLLVERANSPFSLHIVPQWFYEYLVFG
;
A
#
# COMPACT_ATOMS: atom_id res chain seq x y z
N MET A 1 3.86 15.59 8.92
CA MET A 1 4.83 15.12 7.92
C MET A 1 4.09 14.15 7.02
N ASN A 2 3.98 14.43 5.73
CA ASN A 2 3.35 13.50 4.80
C ASN A 2 4.26 12.28 4.68
N LYS A 3 3.76 11.12 5.13
CA LYS A 3 4.49 9.86 5.06
C LYS A 3 4.45 9.39 3.60
N VAL A 4 5.61 9.24 2.96
CA VAL A 4 5.71 8.64 1.63
C VAL A 4 5.24 7.20 1.71
N ARG A 5 4.31 6.83 0.82
CA ARG A 5 3.74 5.49 0.73
C ARG A 5 4.03 4.88 -0.63
N PHE A 6 3.97 3.55 -0.68
CA PHE A 6 4.16 2.80 -1.92
C PHE A 6 3.14 3.22 -2.99
N GLY A 7 3.63 3.47 -4.20
CA GLY A 7 2.83 3.91 -5.34
C GLY A 7 2.63 5.43 -5.45
N ASP A 8 3.09 6.22 -4.49
CA ASP A 8 3.07 7.68 -4.62
C ASP A 8 4.02 8.12 -5.73
N LYS A 9 3.62 9.13 -6.51
CA LYS A 9 4.41 9.66 -7.63
C LYS A 9 5.18 10.89 -7.16
N ILE A 10 6.48 10.93 -7.41
CA ILE A 10 7.28 12.16 -7.26
C ILE A 10 6.81 13.16 -8.31
N GLN A 11 6.36 14.33 -7.86
CA GLN A 11 5.96 15.44 -8.72
C GLN A 11 7.13 16.40 -8.94
N CYS A 12 7.75 16.88 -7.85
CA CYS A 12 8.90 17.76 -7.93
C CYS A 12 10.03 17.31 -6.99
N ILE A 13 11.25 17.66 -7.38
CA ILE A 13 12.46 17.59 -6.56
C ILE A 13 13.05 19.00 -6.53
N ASN A 14 13.15 19.61 -5.35
CA ASN A 14 13.58 21.00 -5.16
C ASN A 14 12.83 21.97 -6.10
N ASP A 15 11.51 21.86 -6.14
CA ASP A 15 10.60 22.66 -6.99
C ASP A 15 10.75 22.46 -8.50
N ILE A 16 11.61 21.53 -8.94
CA ILE A 16 11.76 21.14 -10.35
C ILE A 16 10.85 19.95 -10.63
N GLU A 17 9.94 20.11 -11.60
CA GLU A 17 9.04 19.05 -12.05
C GLU A 17 9.85 17.87 -12.62
N VAL A 18 9.52 16.67 -12.12
CA VAL A 18 10.14 15.42 -12.54
C VAL A 18 9.30 14.77 -13.62
N THR A 19 9.91 14.58 -14.79
CA THR A 19 9.27 13.95 -15.96
C THR A 19 9.81 12.56 -16.28
N SER A 20 10.98 12.19 -15.73
CA SER A 20 11.60 10.88 -15.95
C SER A 20 12.44 10.42 -14.75
N TYR A 21 12.68 9.11 -14.67
CA TYR A 21 13.55 8.50 -13.65
C TYR A 21 14.99 9.03 -13.72
N THR A 22 15.56 9.15 -14.92
CA THR A 22 16.93 9.64 -15.11
C THR A 22 17.10 11.06 -14.59
N GLN A 23 16.14 11.94 -14.92
CA GLN A 23 16.13 13.32 -14.41
C GLN A 23 16.01 13.33 -12.88
N ALA A 24 15.11 12.51 -12.32
CA ALA A 24 14.93 12.42 -10.87
C ALA A 24 16.24 12.02 -10.16
N LYS A 25 16.93 11.00 -10.70
CA LYS A 25 18.19 10.50 -10.17
C LYS A 25 19.28 11.58 -10.19
N GLN A 26 19.43 12.28 -11.31
CA GLN A 26 20.39 13.39 -11.45
C GLN A 26 20.12 14.50 -10.42
N LEU A 27 18.86 14.94 -10.30
CA LEU A 27 18.49 15.99 -9.34
C LEU A 27 18.80 15.59 -7.90
N ILE A 28 18.61 14.32 -7.53
CA ILE A 28 18.95 13.81 -6.20
C ILE A 28 20.47 13.79 -5.99
N GLU A 29 21.24 13.31 -6.97
CA GLU A 29 22.70 13.20 -6.90
C GLU A 29 23.40 14.56 -6.87
N GLU A 30 22.86 15.56 -7.56
CA GLU A 30 23.38 16.93 -7.60
C GLU A 30 23.06 17.74 -6.34
N THR A 31 22.06 17.31 -5.56
CA THR A 31 21.62 18.03 -4.37
C THR A 31 22.41 17.60 -3.13
N HIS A 32 23.08 18.55 -2.47
CA HIS A 32 23.67 18.37 -1.15
C HIS A 32 23.32 19.55 -0.23
N PRO A 33 22.90 19.37 1.04
CA PRO A 33 22.66 18.10 1.75
C PRO A 33 21.18 17.67 1.83
N THR A 34 20.23 18.55 1.49
CA THR A 34 18.80 18.33 1.74
C THR A 34 18.02 18.35 0.44
N VAL A 35 17.24 17.30 0.19
CA VAL A 35 16.35 17.20 -0.96
C VAL A 35 14.90 17.40 -0.51
N ASN A 36 14.20 18.34 -1.15
CA ASN A 36 12.77 18.54 -0.94
C ASN A 36 11.99 17.80 -2.03
N PHE A 37 11.00 17.02 -1.63
CA PHE A 37 10.12 16.29 -2.53
C PHE A 37 8.68 16.79 -2.39
N SER A 38 7.99 16.92 -3.52
CA SER A 38 6.53 16.94 -3.55
C SER A 38 6.02 15.66 -4.19
N PHE A 39 4.93 15.13 -3.65
CA PHE A 39 4.35 13.87 -4.09
C PHE A 39 2.89 14.06 -4.47
N ILE A 40 2.45 13.26 -5.43
CA ILE A 40 1.04 12.99 -5.72
C ILE A 40 0.73 11.62 -5.14
N ASP A 41 -0.32 11.56 -4.32
CA ASP A 41 -0.78 10.31 -3.72
C ASP A 41 -1.05 9.24 -4.78
N CYS A 42 -0.75 7.98 -4.46
CA CYS A 42 -0.96 6.84 -5.34
C CYS A 42 -2.38 6.83 -5.95
N PRO A 43 -2.53 7.03 -7.27
CA PRO A 43 -3.84 7.21 -7.90
C PRO A 43 -4.69 5.94 -7.91
N TYR A 44 -4.06 4.78 -7.73
CA TYR A 44 -4.74 3.47 -7.73
C TYR A 44 -4.92 2.88 -6.33
N ARG A 45 -4.61 3.64 -5.28
CA ARG A 45 -4.79 3.18 -3.90
C ARG A 45 -6.26 3.27 -3.51
N GLU A 46 -6.81 2.14 -3.08
CA GLU A 46 -8.10 2.12 -2.40
C GLU A 46 -7.88 1.87 -0.90
N VAL A 47 -8.65 2.57 -0.07
CA VAL A 47 -8.67 2.37 1.39
C VAL A 47 -9.97 1.68 1.76
N LYS A 48 -9.88 0.56 2.47
CA LYS A 48 -11.02 -0.25 2.90
C LYS A 48 -11.03 -0.41 4.41
N THR A 49 -12.20 -0.31 5.01
CA THR A 49 -12.44 -0.52 6.44
C THR A 49 -12.87 -1.96 6.68
N ILE A 50 -12.12 -2.70 7.50
CA ILE A 50 -12.35 -4.12 7.75
C ILE A 50 -12.72 -4.38 9.21
N TYR A 51 -13.83 -5.09 9.42
CA TYR A 51 -14.30 -5.53 10.72
C TYR A 51 -13.95 -7.00 10.95
N LYS A 52 -13.45 -7.31 12.14
CA LYS A 52 -13.18 -8.69 12.55
C LYS A 52 -14.43 -9.36 13.11
N ILE A 53 -14.59 -10.65 12.83
CA ILE A 53 -15.55 -11.55 13.48
C ILE A 53 -14.74 -12.58 14.28
N HIS A 54 -14.92 -12.61 15.60
CA HIS A 54 -14.17 -13.49 16.52
C HIS A 54 -12.65 -13.42 16.30
N GLY A 55 -12.11 -12.20 16.12
CA GLY A 55 -10.68 -11.95 15.89
C GLY A 55 -10.20 -12.19 14.46
N LYS A 56 -11.02 -12.70 13.55
CA LYS A 56 -10.66 -12.99 12.15
C LYS A 56 -11.20 -11.93 11.20
N CYS A 57 -10.40 -11.47 10.22
CA CYS A 57 -10.87 -10.55 9.18
C CYS A 57 -11.61 -11.26 8.02
N GLY A 58 -11.37 -12.56 7.87
CA GLY A 58 -12.04 -13.39 6.86
C GLY A 58 -11.51 -13.25 5.44
N LEU A 59 -10.32 -12.68 5.24
CA LEU A 59 -9.64 -12.64 3.92
C LEU A 59 -8.73 -13.85 3.74
N PHE A 60 -8.74 -14.44 2.56
CA PHE A 60 -7.73 -15.40 2.12
C PHE A 60 -6.64 -14.64 1.37
N ILE A 61 -5.43 -14.62 1.93
CA ILE A 61 -4.28 -13.86 1.44
C ILE A 61 -3.19 -14.84 1.03
N ASN A 62 -2.55 -14.59 -0.10
CA ASN A 62 -1.38 -15.31 -0.57
C ASN A 62 -0.43 -14.33 -1.25
N ASP A 63 0.84 -14.35 -0.83
CA ASP A 63 1.89 -13.42 -1.27
C ASP A 63 1.46 -11.94 -1.17
N GLY A 64 0.81 -11.59 -0.06
CA GLY A 64 0.24 -10.26 0.17
C GLY A 64 -0.96 -9.89 -0.72
N MET A 65 -1.42 -10.77 -1.60
CA MET A 65 -2.58 -10.56 -2.47
C MET A 65 -3.85 -11.19 -1.90
N ILE A 66 -4.96 -10.46 -2.03
CA ILE A 66 -6.29 -10.92 -1.63
C ILE A 66 -6.86 -11.82 -2.73
N LEU A 67 -7.01 -13.11 -2.42
CA LEU A 67 -7.49 -14.11 -3.38
C LEU A 67 -8.96 -14.46 -3.18
N ASP A 68 -9.46 -14.44 -1.95
CA ASP A 68 -10.87 -14.76 -1.67
C ASP A 68 -11.35 -14.18 -0.33
N ARG A 69 -12.65 -14.29 -0.08
CA ARG A 69 -13.33 -13.97 1.18
C ARG A 69 -13.96 -15.24 1.74
N THR A 70 -13.66 -15.52 2.99
CA THR A 70 -14.21 -16.65 3.72
C THR A 70 -15.56 -16.31 4.38
N LYS A 71 -16.22 -17.30 4.96
CA LYS A 71 -17.43 -17.11 5.79
C LYS A 71 -17.26 -16.17 6.99
N TYR A 72 -16.02 -15.87 7.38
CA TYR A 72 -15.70 -14.93 8.47
C TYR A 72 -15.55 -13.48 7.98
N PHE A 73 -15.73 -13.22 6.68
CA PHE A 73 -15.70 -11.87 6.16
C PHE A 73 -16.95 -11.12 6.59
N SER A 74 -16.77 -10.05 7.37
CA SER A 74 -17.89 -9.30 7.94
C SER A 74 -18.67 -8.55 6.88
N ALA A 75 -20.01 -8.66 6.91
CA ALA A 75 -20.90 -7.85 6.09
C ALA A 75 -20.83 -6.34 6.44
N LYS A 76 -20.23 -5.98 7.58
CA LYS A 76 -19.94 -4.58 7.95
C LYS A 76 -18.67 -4.03 7.29
N SER A 77 -17.79 -4.91 6.79
CA SER A 77 -16.58 -4.50 6.08
C SER A 77 -16.91 -3.90 4.73
N ASP A 78 -16.06 -2.99 4.26
CA ASP A 78 -16.15 -2.49 2.90
C ASP A 78 -16.00 -3.62 1.89
N LYS A 79 -16.65 -3.48 0.73
CA LYS A 79 -16.46 -4.42 -0.38
C LYS A 79 -15.00 -4.36 -0.84
N ILE A 80 -14.37 -5.53 -0.84
CA ILE A 80 -13.00 -5.72 -1.32
C ILE A 80 -13.02 -6.42 -2.69
N PRO A 81 -12.31 -5.88 -3.70
CA PRO A 81 -12.02 -6.58 -4.94
C PRO A 81 -10.98 -7.70 -4.72
N LEU A 82 -11.08 -8.78 -5.49
CA LEU A 82 -10.08 -9.85 -5.51
C LEU A 82 -8.94 -9.48 -6.47
N ASN A 83 -7.79 -10.13 -6.33
CA ASN A 83 -6.57 -9.88 -7.11
C ASN A 83 -6.01 -8.47 -6.89
N TYR A 84 -6.01 -8.04 -5.63
CA TYR A 84 -5.43 -6.78 -5.17
C TYR A 84 -4.38 -7.07 -4.10
N TYR A 85 -3.24 -6.40 -4.18
CA TYR A 85 -2.21 -6.50 -3.14
C TYR A 85 -2.54 -5.56 -2.00
N ILE A 86 -2.31 -6.07 -0.78
CA ILE A 86 -2.31 -5.26 0.44
C ILE A 86 -0.97 -4.53 0.46
N THR A 87 -1.04 -3.22 0.68
CA THR A 87 0.15 -2.34 0.75
C THR A 87 0.32 -1.69 2.12
N GLU A 88 -0.76 -1.60 2.90
CA GLU A 88 -0.75 -1.06 4.26
C GLU A 88 -1.89 -1.66 5.10
N ILE A 89 -1.63 -1.86 6.40
CA ILE A 89 -2.63 -2.18 7.44
C ILE A 89 -2.41 -1.21 8.60
N ASP A 90 -3.42 -0.39 8.97
CA ASP A 90 -3.31 0.61 10.05
C ASP A 90 -1.97 1.38 10.04
N ASP A 91 -1.62 1.99 8.90
CA ASP A 91 -0.38 2.72 8.67
C ASP A 91 0.93 1.88 8.65
N HIS A 92 0.86 0.56 8.77
CA HIS A 92 2.01 -0.34 8.62
C HIS A 92 2.10 -0.89 7.20
N SER A 93 3.21 -0.57 6.50
CA SER A 93 3.43 -1.10 5.15
C SER A 93 3.57 -2.62 5.17
N THR A 94 2.96 -3.27 4.19
CA THR A 94 3.00 -4.72 3.97
C THR A 94 3.76 -5.11 2.71
N VAL A 95 4.27 -4.14 1.96
CA VAL A 95 4.97 -4.34 0.69
C VAL A 95 6.18 -5.25 0.90
N ARG A 96 6.25 -6.34 0.13
CA ARG A 96 7.29 -7.39 0.23
C ARG A 96 7.42 -8.05 1.61
N LEU A 97 6.40 -7.98 2.46
CA LEU A 97 6.35 -8.80 3.67
C LEU A 97 5.90 -10.22 3.36
N LEU A 98 6.44 -11.19 4.11
CA LEU A 98 5.94 -12.55 4.10
C LEU A 98 4.50 -12.60 4.66
N ASP A 99 3.68 -13.51 4.17
CA ASP A 99 2.28 -13.66 4.60
C ASP A 99 2.14 -13.83 6.12
N GLU A 100 3.05 -14.55 6.77
CA GLU A 100 3.06 -14.69 8.22
C GLU A 100 3.13 -13.34 8.95
N LYS A 101 3.88 -12.38 8.41
CA LYS A 101 3.99 -11.03 8.98
C LYS A 101 2.73 -10.21 8.71
N ILE A 102 2.12 -10.37 7.54
CA ILE A 102 0.84 -9.74 7.20
C ILE A 102 -0.27 -10.25 8.11
N VAL A 103 -0.33 -11.57 8.34
CA VAL A 103 -1.28 -12.20 9.27
C VAL A 103 -1.08 -11.65 10.69
N LEU A 104 0.16 -11.55 11.17
CA LEU A 104 0.44 -10.96 12.50
C LEU A 104 -0.02 -9.49 12.61
N LEU A 105 0.13 -8.70 11.55
CA LEU A 105 -0.38 -7.32 11.52
C LEU A 105 -1.92 -7.32 11.59
N VAL A 106 -2.58 -8.17 10.80
CA VAL A 106 -4.03 -8.34 10.87
C VAL A 106 -4.46 -8.75 12.26
N GLU A 107 -3.80 -9.73 12.90
CA GLU A 107 -4.16 -10.19 14.25
C GLU A 107 -4.08 -9.09 15.30
N ARG A 108 -3.03 -8.27 15.24
CA ARG A 108 -2.78 -7.17 16.19
C ARG A 108 -3.64 -5.93 15.94
N ALA A 109 -4.10 -5.71 14.71
CA ALA A 109 -4.92 -4.56 14.36
C ALA A 109 -6.22 -4.52 15.19
N ASN A 110 -6.70 -3.33 15.53
CA ASN A 110 -7.99 -3.20 16.20
C ASN A 110 -9.15 -3.52 15.23
N SER A 111 -10.37 -3.67 15.73
CA SER A 111 -11.55 -3.81 14.87
C SER A 111 -12.45 -2.60 15.03
N PRO A 112 -12.75 -1.83 13.96
CA PRO A 112 -12.24 -2.00 12.59
C PRO A 112 -10.78 -1.58 12.42
N PHE A 113 -10.15 -2.01 11.33
CA PHE A 113 -8.83 -1.54 10.86
C PHE A 113 -8.89 -1.08 9.40
N SER A 114 -7.92 -0.27 8.99
CA SER A 114 -7.77 0.17 7.60
C SER A 114 -6.88 -0.78 6.80
N LEU A 115 -7.28 -1.02 5.56
CA LEU A 115 -6.55 -1.83 4.58
C LEU A 115 -6.32 -0.99 3.32
N HIS A 116 -5.07 -0.70 3.00
CA HIS A 116 -4.74 -0.02 1.74
C HIS A 116 -4.38 -1.07 0.71
N ILE A 117 -5.07 -1.03 -0.43
CA ILE A 117 -4.92 -2.01 -1.50
C ILE A 117 -4.65 -1.33 -2.83
N VAL A 118 -3.98 -2.06 -3.73
CA VAL A 118 -3.78 -1.65 -5.12
C VAL A 118 -4.03 -2.83 -6.06
N PRO A 119 -4.43 -2.59 -7.32
CA PRO A 119 -4.62 -3.66 -8.30
C PRO A 119 -3.34 -4.45 -8.56
N GLN A 120 -3.48 -5.75 -8.85
CA GLN A 120 -2.36 -6.65 -9.19
C GLN A 120 -1.41 -6.05 -10.24
N TRP A 121 -1.95 -5.63 -11.39
CA TRP A 121 -1.14 -5.11 -12.50
C TRP A 121 -0.27 -3.91 -12.11
N PHE A 122 -0.76 -3.05 -11.20
CA PHE A 122 -0.05 -1.86 -10.76
C PHE A 122 1.06 -2.21 -9.78
N TYR A 123 0.77 -3.09 -8.82
CA TYR A 123 1.77 -3.57 -7.87
C TYR A 123 2.92 -4.27 -8.59
N GLU A 124 2.59 -5.20 -9.50
CA GLU A 124 3.60 -5.98 -10.22
C GLU A 124 4.45 -5.10 -11.13
N TYR A 125 3.85 -4.11 -11.80
CA TYR A 125 4.59 -3.12 -12.58
C TYR A 125 5.63 -2.36 -11.74
N LEU A 126 5.28 -1.96 -10.51
CA LEU A 126 6.19 -1.21 -9.64
C LEU A 126 7.24 -2.09 -8.94
N VAL A 127 6.94 -3.37 -8.72
CA VAL A 127 7.78 -4.27 -7.91
C VAL A 127 8.72 -5.12 -8.76
N PHE A 128 8.28 -5.49 -9.96
CA PHE A 128 8.98 -6.42 -10.85
C PHE A 128 9.29 -5.84 -12.24
N GLY A 129 8.67 -4.71 -12.62
CA GLY A 129 8.98 -3.96 -13.84
C GLY A 129 10.23 -3.10 -13.68
#